data_AF-A0A841WP96-F1
#
_entry.id   AF-A0A841WP96-F1
#
_cell.length_a   1.000
_cell.length_b   1.000
_cell.length_c   1.000
_cell.angle_alpha   90.00
_cell.angle_beta   90.00
_cell.angle_gamma   90.00
#
_symmetry.space_group_name_H-M   'P 1'
#
loop_
_entity.id
_entity.type
_entity.pdbx_description
1 polymer ?
#
loop_
_entity_poly.entity_id
_entity_poly.type
_entity_poly.pdbx_seq_one_letter_code
_entity_poly.pdbx_strand_id
1 'polypeptide(L)'
;MVMTTKSNCKKLPAKRIRQREPRENKVIRKGLKSMRGQPEAYDEMKKIVSVSLTPTALAGIDKISRNYMISRSEFLERIGRCIILIKDIDD
;
A
#
# COMPACT_ATOMS: atom_id res chain seq x y z
N MET A 1 1.20 43.03 33.93
CA MET A 1 1.98 42.90 32.69
C MET A 1 2.00 41.42 32.32
N VAL A 2 1.12 40.96 31.44
CA VAL A 2 0.98 39.53 31.10
C VAL A 2 1.68 39.28 29.77
N MET A 3 2.82 38.61 29.80
CA MET A 3 3.54 38.23 28.59
C MET A 3 2.89 36.98 28.00
N THR A 4 2.22 37.10 26.86
CA THR A 4 1.71 35.97 26.09
C THR A 4 2.85 35.37 25.25
N THR A 5 3.25 34.15 25.56
CA THR A 5 4.24 33.41 24.76
C THR A 5 3.55 32.90 23.49
N LYS A 6 3.93 33.45 22.34
CA LYS A 6 3.52 32.93 21.03
C LYS A 6 4.13 31.54 20.85
N SER A 7 3.34 30.49 21.02
CA SER A 7 3.73 29.11 20.74
C SER A 7 4.08 28.98 19.26
N ASN A 8 5.37 28.83 18.97
CA ASN A 8 5.88 28.69 17.62
C ASN A 8 5.58 27.27 17.11
N CYS A 9 4.44 27.09 16.46
CA CYS A 9 4.04 25.81 15.87
C CYS A 9 4.89 25.56 14.61
N LYS A 10 5.97 24.81 14.75
CA LYS A 10 6.80 24.37 13.61
C LYS A 10 5.98 23.45 12.72
N LYS A 11 5.61 23.91 11.53
CA LYS A 11 4.94 23.10 10.50
C LYS A 11 5.88 21.95 10.11
N LEU A 12 5.44 20.71 10.30
CA LEU A 12 6.19 19.53 9.86
C LEU A 12 6.36 19.56 8.33
N PRO A 13 7.54 19.19 7.79
CA PRO A 13 7.75 19.17 6.35
C PRO A 13 6.81 18.15 5.69
N ALA A 14 6.24 18.53 4.55
CA ALA A 14 5.35 17.65 3.77
C ALA A 14 6.07 16.34 3.45
N LYS A 15 5.53 15.21 3.91
CA LYS A 15 6.07 13.88 3.60
C LYS A 15 6.09 13.70 2.07
N ARG A 16 7.26 13.40 1.50
CA ARG A 16 7.37 13.01 0.08
C ARG A 16 6.52 11.76 -0.15
N ILE A 17 5.45 11.91 -0.93
CA ILE A 17 4.61 10.78 -1.35
C ILE A 17 5.46 9.90 -2.27
N ARG A 18 5.55 8.60 -1.96
CA ARG A 18 6.23 7.62 -2.83
C ARG A 18 5.58 7.66 -4.21
N GLN A 19 6.39 7.84 -5.26
CA GLN A 19 5.91 7.68 -6.64
C GLN A 19 5.60 6.19 -6.88
N ARG A 20 4.41 5.90 -7.40
CA ARG A 20 4.00 4.53 -7.72
C ARG A 20 4.75 4.04 -8.95
N GLU A 21 5.23 2.80 -8.88
CA GLU A 21 5.87 2.17 -10.04
C GLU A 21 4.80 1.85 -11.11
N PRO A 22 5.14 1.82 -12.41
CA PRO A 22 4.17 1.50 -13.47
C PRO A 22 3.35 0.23 -13.25
N ARG A 23 3.96 -0.81 -12.65
CA ARG A 23 3.28 -2.07 -12.27
C ARG A 23 2.21 -1.91 -11.19
N GLU A 24 2.30 -0.86 -10.37
CA GLU A 24 1.33 -0.56 -9.31
C GLU A 24 0.18 0.31 -9.83
N ASN A 25 0.31 0.85 -11.04
CA ASN A 25 -0.70 1.71 -11.63
C ASN A 25 -1.78 0.87 -12.30
N LYS A 26 -3.02 1.31 -12.15
CA LYS A 26 -4.15 0.72 -12.87
C LYS A 26 -3.97 0.98 -14.36
N VAL A 27 -4.09 -0.07 -15.17
CA VAL A 27 -4.07 0.04 -16.63
C VAL A 27 -5.28 0.85 -17.09
N ILE A 28 -5.03 1.92 -17.83
CA ILE A 28 -6.08 2.77 -18.40
C ILE A 28 -6.63 2.07 -19.64
N ARG A 29 -7.90 1.66 -19.60
CA ARG A 29 -8.60 1.07 -20.75
C ARG A 29 -9.56 2.10 -21.33
N LYS A 30 -9.22 2.69 -22.48
CA LYS A 30 -10.06 3.69 -23.16
C LYS A 30 -11.39 3.04 -23.60
N GLY A 31 -12.50 3.78 -23.46
CA GLY A 31 -13.83 3.30 -23.83
C GLY A 31 -14.52 2.42 -22.77
N LEU A 32 -13.83 2.03 -21.70
CA LEU A 32 -14.44 1.32 -20.57
C LEU A 32 -14.73 2.31 -19.42
N LYS A 33 -15.93 2.19 -18.83
CA LYS A 33 -16.29 2.97 -17.64
C LYS A 33 -15.39 2.58 -16.46
N SER A 34 -15.12 3.57 -15.61
CA SER A 34 -14.36 3.35 -14.38
C SER A 34 -15.16 2.47 -13.42
N MET A 35 -14.56 1.37 -12.97
CA MET A 35 -15.11 0.50 -11.91
C MET A 35 -14.82 1.02 -10.49
N ARG A 36 -14.53 2.32 -10.33
CA ARG A 36 -14.22 2.90 -9.02
C ARG A 36 -15.44 2.76 -8.09
N GLY A 37 -15.22 2.23 -6.89
CA GLY A 37 -16.29 1.96 -5.93
C GLY A 37 -17.05 0.66 -6.21
N GLN A 38 -16.54 -0.16 -7.12
CA GLN A 38 -17.02 -1.52 -7.35
C GLN A 38 -15.88 -2.52 -7.06
N PRO A 39 -16.21 -3.76 -6.69
CA PRO A 39 -15.23 -4.85 -6.63
C PRO A 39 -14.53 -5.02 -7.99
N GLU A 40 -13.20 -4.86 -8.02
CA GLU A 40 -12.41 -4.99 -9.26
C GLU A 40 -11.67 -6.33 -9.38
N ALA A 41 -11.16 -6.87 -8.26
CA ALA A 41 -10.34 -8.08 -8.24
C ALA A 41 -11.01 -9.26 -7.51
N TYR A 42 -11.83 -8.96 -6.50
CA TYR A 42 -12.58 -9.91 -5.69
C TYR A 42 -13.97 -9.33 -5.46
N ASP A 43 -14.94 -10.13 -5.03
CA ASP A 43 -16.35 -9.72 -4.83
C ASP A 43 -16.57 -8.65 -3.74
N GLU A 44 -15.49 -8.17 -3.11
CA GLU A 44 -15.50 -7.23 -2.01
C GLU A 44 -14.69 -5.96 -2.33
N MET A 45 -15.13 -4.83 -1.76
CA MET A 45 -14.34 -3.59 -1.80
C MET A 45 -13.22 -3.63 -0.76
N LYS A 46 -12.01 -3.21 -1.18
CA LYS A 46 -10.87 -3.06 -0.26
C LYS A 46 -11.17 -2.00 0.80
N LYS A 47 -10.97 -2.34 2.06
CA LYS A 47 -10.98 -1.40 3.19
C LYS A 47 -9.61 -0.77 3.38
N ILE A 48 -9.56 0.51 3.76
CA ILE A 48 -8.30 1.18 4.11
C ILE A 48 -7.85 0.66 5.48
N VAL A 49 -6.75 -0.09 5.50
CA VAL A 49 -6.14 -0.64 6.72
C VAL A 49 -4.65 -0.29 6.74
N SER A 50 -4.12 0.02 7.93
CA SER A 50 -2.68 0.27 8.15
C SER A 50 -2.02 -0.92 8.84
N VAL A 51 -0.89 -1.38 8.31
CA VAL A 51 -0.05 -2.41 8.91
C VAL A 51 1.32 -1.81 9.25
N SER A 52 1.71 -1.93 10.51
CA SER A 52 3.03 -1.49 11.00
C SER A 52 4.03 -2.62 10.82
N LEU A 53 5.13 -2.36 10.10
CA LEU A 53 6.16 -3.35 9.78
C LEU A 53 7.55 -2.76 10.03
N THR A 54 8.52 -3.62 10.33
CA THR A 54 9.92 -3.21 10.38
C THR A 54 10.44 -2.86 8.97
N PRO A 55 11.45 -1.98 8.85
CA PRO A 55 12.01 -1.63 7.54
C PRO A 55 12.52 -2.83 6.76
N THR A 56 13.12 -3.80 7.46
CA THR A 56 13.63 -5.05 6.88
C THR A 56 12.52 -5.91 6.29
N ALA A 57 11.43 -6.12 7.04
CA ALA A 57 10.27 -6.86 6.55
C ALA A 57 9.63 -6.16 5.34
N LEU A 58 9.53 -4.83 5.38
CA LEU A 58 9.00 -4.03 4.28
C LEU A 58 9.83 -4.19 3.00
N ALA A 59 11.15 -4.18 3.11
CA ALA A 59 12.06 -4.38 1.97
C ALA A 59 11.92 -5.78 1.37
N GLY A 60 11.79 -6.81 2.20
CA GLY A 60 11.51 -8.18 1.76
C GLY A 60 10.20 -8.29 0.98
N ILE A 61 9.11 -7.74 1.52
CA ILE A 61 7.80 -7.71 0.85
C ILE A 61 7.86 -6.93 -0.46
N ASP A 62 8.54 -5.78 -0.51
CA ASP A 62 8.68 -4.99 -1.74
C ASP A 62 9.44 -5.79 -2.81
N LYS A 63 10.51 -6.49 -2.45
CA LYS A 63 11.26 -7.38 -3.36
C LYS A 63 10.38 -8.50 -3.91
N ILE A 64 9.65 -9.21 -3.06
CA ILE A 64 8.78 -10.31 -3.50
C ILE A 64 7.65 -9.78 -4.38
N SER A 65 7.01 -8.67 -4.00
CA SER A 65 5.95 -8.05 -4.79
C SER A 65 6.40 -7.66 -6.20
N ARG A 66 7.67 -7.26 -6.36
CA ARG A 66 8.28 -6.97 -7.68
C ARG A 66 8.36 -8.22 -8.53
N ASN A 67 8.78 -9.35 -7.95
CA ASN A 67 8.85 -10.62 -8.66
C ASN A 67 7.47 -11.07 -9.17
N TYR A 68 6.41 -10.83 -8.40
CA TYR A 68 5.03 -11.10 -8.81
C TYR A 68 4.42 -10.03 -9.71
N MET A 69 5.13 -8.93 -10.01
CA MET A 69 4.64 -7.79 -10.80
C MET A 69 3.34 -7.17 -10.27
N ILE A 70 3.12 -7.21 -8.96
CA ILE A 70 1.91 -6.67 -8.29
C ILE A 70 2.28 -5.67 -7.20
N SER A 71 1.33 -4.84 -6.78
CA SER A 71 1.53 -3.92 -5.65
C SER A 71 1.68 -4.66 -4.31
N ARG A 72 2.30 -4.01 -3.31
CA ARG A 72 2.47 -4.57 -1.96
C ARG A 72 1.15 -4.96 -1.28
N SER A 73 0.11 -4.13 -1.42
CA SER A 73 -1.20 -4.42 -0.83
C SER A 73 -1.88 -5.59 -1.53
N GLU A 74 -1.76 -5.69 -2.85
CA GLU A 74 -2.27 -6.84 -3.60
C GLU A 74 -1.54 -8.14 -3.24
N PHE A 75 -0.23 -8.07 -3.01
CA PHE A 75 0.54 -9.22 -2.55
C PHE A 75 0.06 -9.70 -1.17
N LEU A 76 -0.15 -8.79 -0.21
CA LEU A 76 -0.68 -9.14 1.12
C LEU A 76 -2.10 -9.71 1.05
N GLU A 77 -2.96 -9.18 0.18
CA GLU A 77 -4.30 -9.72 -0.05
C GLU A 77 -4.25 -11.15 -0.57
N ARG A 78 -3.37 -11.43 -1.53
CA ARG A 78 -3.22 -12.79 -2.09
C ARG A 78 -2.67 -13.79 -1.07
N ILE A 79 -1.80 -13.35 -0.16
CA ILE A 79 -1.39 -14.17 0.99
C ILE A 79 -2.59 -14.44 1.90
N GLY A 80 -3.33 -13.40 2.30
CA GLY A 80 -4.47 -13.53 3.21
C GLY A 80 -5.63 -14.37 2.64
N ARG A 81 -5.75 -14.43 1.31
CA ARG A 81 -6.71 -15.28 0.58
C ARG A 81 -6.16 -16.66 0.22
N CYS A 82 -4.96 -17.01 0.68
CA CYS A 82 -4.28 -18.28 0.39
C CYS A 82 -4.05 -18.55 -1.12
N ILE A 83 -4.02 -17.50 -1.95
CA ILE A 83 -3.66 -17.59 -3.37
C ILE A 83 -2.15 -17.72 -3.52
N ILE A 84 -1.39 -17.02 -2.67
CA ILE A 84 0.05 -17.19 -2.52
C ILE A 84 0.28 -17.94 -1.21
N LEU A 85 0.80 -19.16 -1.32
CA LEU A 85 1.14 -19.98 -0.16
C LEU A 85 2.50 -19.54 0.39
N ILE A 86 2.55 -19.33 1.71
CA ILE A 86 3.80 -19.20 2.44
C ILE A 86 4.24 -20.62 2.80
N LYS A 87 5.49 -20.95 2.48
CA LYS A 87 6.11 -22.18 2.94
C LYS A 87 6.87 -21.86 4.21
N ASP A 88 6.63 -22.66 5.24
CA ASP A 88 7.53 -22.68 6.39
C ASP A 88 8.86 -23.31 5.95
N ILE A 89 9.94 -22.88 6.57
CA ILE A 89 11.30 -23.32 6.20
C ILE A 89 11.60 -24.72 6.79
N ASP A 90 10.69 -25.26 7.62
CA ASP A 90 10.87 -26.47 8.42
C ASP A 90 10.16 -27.72 7.86
N ASP A 91 9.92 -27.80 6.54
CA ASP A 91 9.54 -29.03 5.80
C ASP A 91 10.64 -29.48 4.81
#